data_AF-A0A7E4VA41-F1
#
_entry.id   AF-A0A7E4VA41-F1
#
_cell.length_a   1.000
_cell.length_b   1.000
_cell.length_c   1.000
_cell.angle_alpha   90.00
_cell.angle_beta   90.00
_cell.angle_gamma   90.00
#
_symmetry.space_group_name_H-M   'P 1'
#
loop_
_entity.id
_entity.type
_entity.pdbx_description
1 polymer ?
#
loop_
_entity_poly.entity_id
_entity_poly.type
_entity_poly.pdbx_seq_one_letter_code
_entity_poly.pdbx_strand_id
1 'polypeptide(L)'
;MVKFAFFVCFLLVGTTVYAIDFADASGDIVEDDWELLVGSNTTEEPNENATTVVPTTVPAKTTTVPHLLKCEDEIDCSTHEAAGQCKMSQWKPLLYVYCRKTCNFCNECIDADDRCKVWVPNGFCTNTFFEKIRETCAKSCGLCS
;
A
#
# COMPACT_ATOMS: atom_id res chain seq x y z
N MET A 1 8.76 18.86 -30.02
CA MET A 1 9.90 19.78 -29.88
C MET A 1 9.97 20.24 -28.43
N VAL A 2 10.99 19.86 -27.66
CA VAL A 2 11.14 20.24 -26.25
C VAL A 2 12.53 20.86 -26.07
N LYS A 3 12.61 22.05 -25.47
CA LYS A 3 13.88 22.70 -25.16
C LYS A 3 14.42 22.16 -23.83
N PHE A 4 15.42 21.29 -23.89
CA PHE A 4 16.20 20.92 -22.72
C PHE A 4 17.08 22.09 -22.29
N ALA A 5 16.84 22.62 -21.09
CA ALA A 5 17.70 23.60 -20.44
C ALA A 5 18.82 22.86 -19.69
N PHE A 6 20.00 22.77 -20.29
CA PHE A 6 21.17 22.14 -19.68
C PHE A 6 21.71 22.99 -18.52
N PHE A 7 21.33 22.64 -17.29
CA PHE A 7 21.79 23.31 -16.07
C PHE A 7 23.13 22.73 -15.62
N VAL A 8 24.21 23.11 -16.32
CA VAL A 8 25.57 22.60 -16.03
C VAL A 8 26.10 23.21 -14.73
N CYS A 9 26.05 22.45 -13.65
CA CYS A 9 26.50 22.87 -12.33
C CYS A 9 28.02 22.72 -12.19
N PHE A 10 28.78 23.77 -12.52
CA PHE A 10 30.24 23.80 -12.36
C PHE A 10 30.65 24.03 -10.89
N LEU A 11 30.94 22.96 -10.16
CA LEU A 11 31.63 23.04 -8.87
C LEU A 11 33.15 23.18 -9.08
N LEU A 12 33.69 24.36 -8.80
CA LEU A 12 35.13 24.64 -8.89
C LEU A 12 35.86 24.14 -7.63
N VAL A 13 36.53 22.99 -7.73
CA VAL A 13 37.40 22.45 -6.68
C VAL A 13 38.76 22.08 -7.30
N GLY A 14 39.70 23.03 -7.25
CA GLY A 14 41.01 22.89 -7.88
C GLY A 14 40.98 23.06 -9.41
N THR A 15 42.16 23.05 -10.03
CA THR A 15 42.35 23.27 -11.48
C THR A 15 42.15 22.00 -12.33
N THR A 16 41.34 21.05 -11.85
CA THR A 16 41.13 19.73 -12.45
C THR A 16 39.64 19.50 -12.69
N VAL A 17 39.22 19.65 -13.95
CA VAL A 17 37.86 19.28 -14.36
C VAL A 17 37.79 17.76 -14.46
N TYR A 18 37.12 17.13 -13.49
CA TYR A 18 36.72 15.73 -13.59
C TYR A 18 35.39 15.65 -14.35
N ALA A 19 35.43 15.03 -15.53
CA ALA A 19 34.22 14.48 -16.14
C ALA A 19 33.82 13.25 -15.31
N ILE A 20 32.60 13.26 -14.77
CA ILE A 20 31.97 12.07 -14.21
C ILE A 20 30.91 11.61 -15.20
N ASP A 21 31.28 10.61 -16.00
CA ASP A 21 30.37 9.95 -16.92
C ASP A 21 29.35 9.14 -16.11
N PHE A 22 28.22 9.77 -15.81
CA PHE A 22 27.02 9.05 -15.38
C PHE A 22 26.50 8.24 -16.56
N ALA A 23 26.97 6.99 -16.65
CA ALA A 23 26.46 6.01 -17.59
C ALA A 23 24.96 5.79 -17.33
N ASP A 24 24.13 6.24 -18.26
CA ASP A 24 22.69 6.01 -18.24
C ASP A 24 22.42 4.51 -18.49
N ALA A 25 21.80 3.85 -17.51
CA ALA A 25 21.45 2.44 -17.59
C ALA A 25 20.03 2.26 -18.15
N SER A 26 19.79 2.78 -19.36
CA SER A 26 18.56 2.57 -20.14
C SER A 26 18.48 1.12 -20.64
N GLY A 27 18.06 0.23 -19.74
CA GLY A 27 17.80 -1.18 -20.03
C GLY A 27 16.41 -1.41 -20.61
N ASP A 28 16.23 -1.09 -21.90
CA ASP A 28 15.10 -1.56 -22.71
C ASP A 28 15.37 -2.97 -23.29
N ILE A 29 14.33 -3.61 -23.85
CA ILE A 29 14.18 -5.00 -24.38
C ILE A 29 13.86 -6.09 -23.32
N VAL A 30 12.98 -7.08 -23.56
CA VAL A 30 12.22 -7.48 -24.78
C VAL A 30 10.76 -7.85 -24.42
N GLU A 31 9.86 -7.84 -25.40
CA GLU A 31 8.63 -8.66 -25.38
C GLU A 31 8.86 -10.03 -26.08
N ASP A 32 7.84 -10.89 -26.06
CA ASP A 32 7.67 -12.19 -26.73
C ASP A 32 8.32 -13.47 -26.14
N ASP A 33 7.56 -14.57 -26.30
CA ASP A 33 7.84 -16.01 -26.16
C ASP A 33 8.46 -16.61 -24.87
N TRP A 34 7.56 -16.97 -23.94
CA TRP A 34 7.63 -18.25 -23.19
C TRP A 34 6.22 -18.83 -22.99
N GLU A 35 5.63 -19.36 -24.06
CA GLU A 35 4.90 -20.63 -23.94
C GLU A 35 5.85 -21.75 -24.37
N LEU A 36 6.27 -22.64 -23.46
CA LEU A 36 6.57 -24.06 -23.72
C LEU A 36 7.16 -24.81 -22.49
N LEU A 37 6.33 -25.09 -21.49
CA LEU A 37 6.47 -26.33 -20.70
C LEU A 37 5.11 -26.89 -20.29
N VAL A 38 4.40 -27.45 -21.26
CA VAL A 38 3.31 -28.40 -21.00
C VAL A 38 3.95 -29.75 -20.67
N GLY A 39 3.67 -30.33 -19.50
CA GLY A 39 4.42 -31.50 -19.00
C GLY A 39 3.66 -32.34 -17.97
N SER A 40 2.59 -33.01 -18.40
CA SER A 40 2.07 -34.22 -17.74
C SER A 40 3.05 -35.39 -17.97
N ASN A 41 3.10 -36.48 -17.20
CA ASN A 41 2.19 -37.08 -16.20
C ASN A 41 3.07 -37.93 -15.21
N THR A 42 2.65 -38.63 -14.14
CA THR A 42 1.35 -39.21 -13.73
C THR A 42 1.27 -39.32 -12.18
N THR A 43 0.63 -40.36 -11.66
CA THR A 43 0.51 -40.84 -10.27
C THR A 43 1.78 -41.53 -9.72
N GLU A 44 1.91 -42.05 -8.49
CA GLU A 44 1.03 -42.26 -7.29
C GLU A 44 1.90 -41.93 -6.02
N GLU A 45 1.57 -42.06 -4.73
CA GLU A 45 0.51 -42.65 -3.88
C GLU A 45 0.33 -41.76 -2.61
N PRO A 46 -0.64 -41.98 -1.68
CA PRO A 46 -0.91 -41.06 -0.55
C PRO A 46 -0.04 -41.30 0.70
N ASN A 47 0.35 -40.23 1.41
CA ASN A 47 0.87 -40.31 2.78
C ASN A 47 -0.14 -39.75 3.81
N GLU A 48 -0.96 -40.63 4.38
CA GLU A 48 -1.84 -40.29 5.50
C GLU A 48 -1.03 -39.99 6.78
N ASN A 49 -0.63 -38.73 6.97
CA ASN A 49 -0.22 -38.22 8.28
C ASN A 49 -1.20 -37.15 8.76
N ALA A 50 -2.37 -37.60 9.21
CA ALA A 50 -3.44 -36.76 9.75
C ALA A 50 -3.02 -36.08 11.07
N THR A 51 -2.28 -34.98 10.96
CA THR A 51 -2.04 -34.09 12.11
C THR A 51 -3.33 -33.34 12.40
N THR A 52 -4.05 -33.78 13.44
CA THR A 52 -5.34 -33.23 13.86
C THR A 52 -5.20 -31.79 14.34
N VAL A 53 -5.22 -30.84 13.40
CA VAL A 53 -5.53 -29.44 13.68
C VAL A 53 -6.99 -29.38 14.15
N VAL A 54 -7.14 -29.33 15.49
CA VAL A 54 -8.45 -29.18 16.12
C VAL A 54 -9.13 -27.96 15.52
N PRO A 55 -10.36 -28.09 14.97
CA PRO A 55 -11.14 -26.94 14.54
C PRO A 55 -11.58 -26.19 15.80
N THR A 56 -10.72 -25.29 16.28
CA THR A 56 -11.06 -24.33 17.32
C THR A 56 -12.15 -23.44 16.75
N THR A 57 -13.40 -23.80 17.05
CA THR A 57 -14.59 -23.00 16.78
C THR A 57 -14.56 -21.76 17.66
N VAL A 58 -13.68 -20.81 17.32
CA VAL A 58 -13.73 -19.45 17.82
C VAL A 58 -15.17 -18.99 17.59
N PRO A 59 -15.93 -18.63 18.65
CA PRO A 59 -17.31 -18.21 18.47
C PRO A 59 -17.28 -16.99 17.55
N ALA A 60 -17.95 -17.11 16.40
CA ALA A 60 -18.05 -16.04 15.44
C ALA A 60 -18.76 -14.86 16.12
N LYS A 61 -17.97 -13.92 16.65
CA LYS A 61 -18.49 -12.71 17.29
C LYS A 61 -19.02 -11.82 16.17
N THR A 62 -20.28 -12.07 15.80
CA THR A 62 -21.08 -11.30 14.86
C THR A 62 -21.14 -9.84 15.33
N THR A 63 -20.09 -9.11 14.97
CA THR A 63 -19.96 -7.69 15.26
C THR A 63 -20.49 -7.02 14.00
N THR A 64 -21.79 -6.74 14.00
CA THR A 64 -22.48 -6.09 12.90
C THR A 64 -21.96 -4.67 12.75
N VAL A 65 -20.98 -4.45 11.86
CA VAL A 65 -20.35 -3.13 11.68
C VAL A 65 -20.43 -2.64 10.23
N PRO A 66 -21.54 -2.00 9.84
CA PRO A 66 -21.62 -1.13 8.66
C PRO A 66 -21.02 0.27 8.90
N HIS A 67 -20.30 0.47 10.01
CA HIS A 67 -19.97 1.82 10.53
C HIS A 67 -18.63 1.85 11.30
N LEU A 68 -17.59 1.15 10.79
CA LEU A 68 -16.26 1.19 11.43
C LEU A 68 -15.57 2.54 11.14
N LEU A 69 -15.73 3.05 9.91
CA LEU A 69 -15.23 4.34 9.47
C LEU A 69 -16.12 5.48 9.97
N LYS A 70 -16.08 5.71 11.28
CA LYS A 70 -16.71 6.85 11.96
C LYS A 70 -16.22 8.17 11.34
N CYS A 71 -17.12 9.15 11.21
CA CYS A 71 -16.79 10.48 10.70
C CYS A 71 -16.43 11.41 11.87
N GLU A 72 -15.16 11.41 12.26
CA GLU A 72 -14.62 12.27 13.32
C GLU A 72 -13.15 12.59 13.10
N ASP A 73 -12.58 13.31 14.07
CA ASP A 73 -11.15 13.56 14.24
C ASP A 73 -10.76 13.04 15.63
N GLU A 74 -9.78 12.12 15.68
CA GLU A 74 -9.31 11.50 16.93
C GLU A 74 -8.23 12.35 17.65
N ILE A 75 -7.70 13.36 16.94
CA ILE A 75 -6.66 14.29 17.41
C ILE A 75 -7.00 15.73 16.98
N ASP A 76 -6.23 16.73 17.46
CA ASP A 76 -6.34 18.10 16.92
C ASP A 76 -5.70 18.18 15.52
N CYS A 77 -6.57 18.19 14.51
CA CYS A 77 -6.20 18.23 13.10
C CYS A 77 -6.09 19.65 12.52
N SER A 78 -6.38 20.71 13.31
CA SER A 78 -6.44 22.09 12.82
C SER A 78 -5.12 22.57 12.18
N THR A 79 -3.98 22.15 12.74
CA THR A 79 -2.65 22.46 12.20
C THR A 79 -2.37 21.75 10.88
N HIS A 80 -2.84 20.52 10.71
CA HIS A 80 -2.71 19.75 9.47
C HIS A 80 -3.59 20.31 8.34
N GLU A 81 -4.79 20.82 8.67
CA GLU A 81 -5.66 21.54 7.73
C GLU A 81 -5.01 22.85 7.28
N ALA A 82 -4.57 23.68 8.22
CA ALA A 82 -3.94 24.98 7.94
C ALA A 82 -2.63 24.84 7.15
N ALA A 83 -1.87 23.75 7.35
CA ALA A 83 -0.69 23.39 6.57
C ALA A 83 -1.02 22.74 5.21
N GLY A 84 -2.31 22.54 4.86
CA GLY A 84 -2.76 21.95 3.60
C GLY A 84 -2.48 20.45 3.46
N GLN A 85 -2.09 19.77 4.53
CA GLN A 85 -1.52 18.41 4.50
C GLN A 85 -2.54 17.33 4.12
N CYS A 86 -3.84 17.59 4.28
CA CYS A 86 -4.93 16.76 3.74
C CYS A 86 -4.79 16.46 2.23
N LYS A 87 -4.06 17.29 1.47
CA LYS A 87 -3.81 17.14 0.03
C LYS A 87 -2.47 16.47 -0.31
N MET A 88 -1.64 16.17 0.68
CA MET A 88 -0.31 15.58 0.50
C MET A 88 -0.36 14.06 0.66
N SER A 89 0.08 13.31 -0.36
CA SER A 89 0.07 11.83 -0.34
C SER A 89 0.77 11.24 0.89
N GLN A 90 1.92 11.79 1.28
CA GLN A 90 2.70 11.37 2.45
C GLN A 90 1.95 11.45 3.80
N TRP A 91 0.95 12.34 3.90
CA TRP A 91 0.15 12.54 5.12
C TRP A 91 -1.20 11.83 5.03
N LYS A 92 -1.64 11.46 3.83
CA LYS A 92 -2.97 10.89 3.62
C LYS A 92 -3.24 9.61 4.42
N PRO A 93 -2.32 8.62 4.55
CA PRO A 93 -2.56 7.45 5.41
C PRO A 93 -2.91 7.81 6.86
N LEU A 94 -2.20 8.78 7.45
CA LEU A 94 -2.41 9.21 8.84
C LEU A 94 -3.68 10.05 8.98
N LEU A 95 -3.87 11.05 8.11
CA LEU A 95 -5.02 11.96 8.18
C LEU A 95 -6.34 11.27 7.79
N TYR A 96 -6.30 10.21 6.96
CA TYR A 96 -7.45 9.37 6.63
C TYR A 96 -7.89 8.44 7.78
N VAL A 97 -7.02 8.23 8.77
CA VAL A 97 -7.39 7.56 10.03
C VAL A 97 -7.81 8.60 11.07
N TYR A 98 -6.90 9.52 11.42
CA TYR A 98 -7.05 10.36 12.61
C TYR A 98 -7.79 11.69 12.40
N CYS A 99 -8.01 12.11 11.14
CA CYS A 99 -8.52 13.44 10.78
C CYS A 99 -9.61 13.40 9.69
N ARG A 100 -10.50 12.40 9.74
CA ARG A 100 -11.47 12.14 8.65
C ARG A 100 -12.46 13.27 8.44
N LYS A 101 -12.80 14.03 9.48
CA LYS A 101 -13.79 15.10 9.40
C LYS A 101 -13.14 16.43 9.02
N THR A 102 -12.04 16.83 9.66
CA THR A 102 -11.24 18.00 9.29
C THR A 102 -10.74 17.91 7.85
N CYS A 103 -10.21 16.77 7.41
CA CYS A 103 -9.78 16.60 6.01
C CYS A 103 -10.91 16.20 5.05
N ASN A 104 -12.17 16.17 5.50
CA ASN A 104 -13.37 15.81 4.72
C ASN A 104 -13.32 14.42 4.03
N PHE A 105 -12.52 13.49 4.56
CA PHE A 105 -12.45 12.09 4.11
C PHE A 105 -13.62 11.22 4.57
N CYS A 106 -14.60 11.77 5.32
CA CYS A 106 -15.74 11.00 5.82
C CYS A 106 -16.52 10.23 4.75
N ASN A 107 -16.65 10.80 3.55
CA ASN A 107 -17.34 10.19 2.40
C ASN A 107 -16.39 9.54 1.39
N GLU A 108 -15.07 9.60 1.62
CA GLU A 108 -14.13 8.80 0.85
C GLU A 108 -14.12 7.36 1.40
N CYS A 109 -14.20 6.38 0.50
CA CYS A 109 -13.90 4.99 0.82
C CYS A 109 -12.89 4.44 -0.21
N ILE A 110 -11.62 4.53 0.17
CA ILE A 110 -10.45 4.19 -0.65
C ILE A 110 -9.43 3.43 0.20
N ASP A 111 -8.38 2.93 -0.43
CA ASP A 111 -7.15 2.57 0.26
C ASP A 111 -6.27 3.82 0.31
N ALA A 112 -5.95 4.29 1.51
CA ALA A 112 -5.21 5.55 1.71
C ALA A 112 -3.67 5.37 1.67
N ASP A 113 -3.18 4.12 1.58
CA ASP A 113 -1.77 3.75 1.58
C ASP A 113 -1.51 2.61 0.58
N ASP A 114 -0.48 2.73 -0.26
CA ASP A 114 -0.12 1.70 -1.24
C ASP A 114 0.22 0.34 -0.60
N ARG A 115 0.65 0.32 0.67
CA ARG A 115 0.97 -0.91 1.41
C ARG A 115 -0.25 -1.78 1.70
N CYS A 116 -1.47 -1.30 1.48
CA CYS A 116 -2.68 -2.14 1.50
C CYS A 116 -2.56 -3.36 0.57
N LYS A 117 -1.87 -3.23 -0.57
CA LYS A 117 -1.54 -4.34 -1.50
C LYS A 117 -0.77 -5.49 -0.83
N VAL A 118 -0.03 -5.20 0.25
CA VAL A 118 0.74 -6.18 1.04
C VAL A 118 -0.01 -6.58 2.31
N TRP A 119 -0.61 -5.63 3.03
CA TRP A 119 -1.28 -5.88 4.30
C TRP A 119 -2.56 -6.72 4.15
N VAL A 120 -3.35 -6.49 3.09
CA VAL A 120 -4.61 -7.22 2.85
C VAL A 120 -4.38 -8.73 2.71
N PRO A 121 -3.50 -9.23 1.81
CA PRO A 121 -3.23 -10.68 1.70
C PRO A 121 -2.48 -11.25 2.92
N ASN A 122 -1.77 -10.43 3.71
CA ASN A 122 -1.17 -10.85 4.98
C ASN A 122 -2.17 -10.87 6.16
N GLY A 123 -3.48 -10.77 5.91
CA GLY A 123 -4.52 -10.95 6.93
C GLY A 123 -4.74 -9.77 7.87
N PHE A 124 -4.18 -8.60 7.59
CA PHE A 124 -4.37 -7.41 8.44
C PHE A 124 -5.84 -6.95 8.46
N CYS A 125 -6.64 -7.26 7.43
CA CYS A 125 -8.07 -6.96 7.38
C CYS A 125 -8.92 -7.69 8.44
N THR A 126 -8.49 -8.87 8.90
CA THR A 126 -9.27 -9.74 9.81
C THR A 126 -8.80 -9.66 11.26
N ASN A 127 -7.57 -9.22 11.51
CA ASN A 127 -6.99 -9.13 12.84
C ASN A 127 -7.35 -7.80 13.54
N THR A 128 -8.02 -7.88 14.69
CA THR A 128 -8.47 -6.72 15.47
C THR A 128 -7.32 -5.88 16.05
N PHE A 129 -6.12 -6.44 16.22
CA PHE A 129 -4.94 -5.69 16.66
C PHE A 129 -4.50 -4.62 15.63
N PHE A 130 -4.86 -4.79 14.36
CA PHE A 130 -4.47 -3.90 13.27
C PHE A 130 -5.62 -2.98 12.80
N GLU A 131 -6.53 -2.60 13.70
CA GLU A 131 -7.72 -1.78 13.39
C GLU A 131 -7.42 -0.53 12.54
N LYS A 132 -6.35 0.22 12.83
CA LYS A 132 -5.98 1.39 12.01
C LYS A 132 -5.48 1.06 10.61
N ILE A 133 -4.93 -0.14 10.38
CA ILE A 133 -4.63 -0.64 9.02
C ILE A 133 -5.91 -1.08 8.31
N ARG A 134 -6.87 -1.66 9.03
CA ARG A 134 -8.22 -1.99 8.50
C ARG A 134 -8.94 -0.72 8.02
N GLU A 135 -8.89 0.36 8.79
CA GLU A 135 -9.40 1.67 8.41
C GLU A 135 -8.63 2.30 7.24
N THR A 136 -7.28 2.28 7.28
CA THR A 136 -6.43 2.80 6.19
C THR A 136 -6.73 2.11 4.85
N CYS A 137 -7.00 0.81 4.89
CA CYS A 137 -7.32 -0.04 3.74
C CYS A 137 -8.83 -0.27 3.60
N ALA A 138 -9.64 0.76 3.82
CA ALA A 138 -11.10 0.67 3.87
C ALA A 138 -11.70 -0.07 2.67
N LYS A 139 -11.17 0.19 1.47
CA LYS A 139 -11.68 -0.40 0.23
C LYS A 139 -11.25 -1.85 0.05
N SER A 140 -9.96 -2.15 0.17
CA SER A 140 -9.44 -3.52 0.00
C SER A 140 -9.81 -4.46 1.16
N CYS A 141 -10.10 -3.93 2.35
CA CYS A 141 -10.68 -4.69 3.47
C CYS A 141 -12.21 -4.79 3.44
N GLY A 142 -12.89 -4.27 2.40
CA GLY A 142 -14.33 -4.42 2.22
C GLY A 142 -15.19 -3.69 3.26
N LEU A 143 -14.72 -2.54 3.77
CA LEU A 143 -15.40 -1.74 4.79
C LEU A 143 -16.29 -0.61 4.20
N CYS A 144 -16.35 -0.51 2.87
CA CYS A 144 -17.28 0.40 2.17
C CYS A 144 -18.70 -0.19 2.14
N SER A 145 -19.70 0.66 2.36
CA SER A 145 -21.14 0.34 2.36
C SER A 145 -21.92 1.21 1.39
#